data_AF-A0A972XSE2-F1
#
_entry.id   AF-A0A972XSE2-F1
#
_cell.length_a   1.000
_cell.length_b   1.000
_cell.length_c   1.000
_cell.angle_alpha   90.00
_cell.angle_beta   90.00
_cell.angle_gamma   90.00
#
_symmetry.space_group_name_H-M   'P 1'
#
loop_
_entity.id
_entity.type
_entity.pdbx_description
1 polymer ?
#
loop_
_entity_poly.entity_id
_entity_poly.type
_entity_poly.pdbx_seq_one_letter_code
_entity_poly.pdbx_strand_id
1 'polypeptide(L)' 'MYVAVKGGETAILNSYRLLAEQRRGDNRLPELSVSQIQQQLKLAVDRVMNEGSVYDPELAALAIKQA' A
#
# COMPACT_ATOMS: atom_id res chain seq x y z
N MET A 1 10.10 38.04 -15.99
CA MET A 1 8.76 38.05 -15.35
C MET A 1 8.42 36.62 -14.99
N TYR A 2 8.01 36.33 -13.76
CA TYR A 2 7.53 35.00 -13.37
C TYR A 2 6.01 34.95 -13.53
N VAL A 3 5.49 33.81 -13.98
CA VAL A 3 4.07 33.56 -14.24
C VAL A 3 3.66 32.28 -13.54
N ALA A 4 2.48 32.28 -12.93
CA ALA A 4 1.92 31.09 -12.30
C ALA A 4 1.63 30.00 -13.33
N VAL A 5 2.05 28.77 -13.04
CA VAL A 5 1.79 27.59 -13.86
C VAL A 5 1.10 26.51 -13.02
N LYS A 6 0.35 25.62 -13.68
CA LYS A 6 -0.22 24.43 -13.03
C LYS A 6 0.79 23.29 -13.10
N GLY A 7 0.95 22.58 -11.98
CA GLY A 7 1.81 21.39 -11.90
C GLY A 7 1.53 20.48 -10.71
N GLY A 8 0.68 20.92 -9.76
CA GLY A 8 0.39 20.16 -8.54
C GLY A 8 -0.24 18.80 -8.80
N GLU A 9 -1.19 18.69 -9.74
CA GLU A 9 -1.80 17.40 -10.10
C GLU A 9 -0.76 16.41 -10.64
N THR A 10 0.07 16.86 -11.59
CA THR A 10 1.15 16.04 -12.15
C THR A 10 2.14 15.61 -11.05
N ALA A 11 2.47 16.52 -10.13
CA ALA A 11 3.34 16.22 -8.99
C ALA A 11 2.73 15.16 -8.06
N ILE A 12 1.44 15.27 -7.72
CA ILE A 12 0.70 14.30 -6.90
C ILE A 12 0.68 12.92 -7.58
N LEU A 13 0.35 12.86 -8.87
CA LEU A 13 0.30 11.60 -9.61
C LEU A 13 1.68 10.93 -9.69
N ASN A 14 2.75 11.71 -9.88
CA ASN A 14 4.11 11.19 -9.85
C ASN A 14 4.53 10.71 -8.46
N SER A 15 4.06 11.38 -7.39
CA SER A 15 4.27 10.92 -6.01
C SER A 15 3.62 9.56 -5.75
N TYR A 16 2.39 9.33 -6.22
CA TYR A 16 1.74 8.02 -6.09
C TYR A 16 2.47 6.91 -6.84
N ARG A 17 3.01 7.21 -8.04
CA ARG A 17 3.85 6.25 -8.79
C ARG A 17 5.10 5.88 -8.00
N LEU A 18 5.80 6.88 -7.46
CA LEU A 18 6.99 6.67 -6.66
C LEU A 18 6.70 5.81 -5.41
N LEU A 19 5.59 6.08 -4.72
CA LEU A 19 5.16 5.26 -3.58
C LEU A 19 4.83 3.82 -3.99
N ALA A 20 4.18 3.62 -5.14
CA ALA A 20 3.87 2.28 -5.64
C ALA A 20 5.14 1.49 -6.00
N GLU A 21 6.13 2.14 -6.62
CA GLU A 21 7.43 1.55 -6.92
C GLU A 21 8.19 1.19 -5.63
N GLN A 22 8.20 2.10 -4.65
CA GLN A 22 8.81 1.87 -3.35
C GLN A 22 8.16 0.68 -2.62
N ARG A 23 6.82 0.58 -2.64
CA ARG A 23 6.08 -0.52 -2.04
C ARG A 23 6.32 -1.85 -2.77
N ARG A 24 6.49 -1.83 -4.09
CA ARG A 24 6.80 -3.05 -4.88
C ARG A 24 8.22 -3.57 -4.59
N GLY A 25 9.19 -2.69 -4.40
CA GLY A 25 10.59 -3.08 -4.14
C GLY A 25 11.26 -3.76 -5.34
N ASP A 26 12.21 -4.67 -5.07
CA ASP A 26 12.97 -5.37 -6.12
C ASP A 26 12.07 -6.35 -6.90
N ASN A 27 11.97 -6.15 -8.21
CA ASN A 27 11.17 -6.98 -9.11
C ASN A 27 11.74 -8.39 -9.34
N ARG A 28 12.99 -8.64 -8.93
CA ARG A 28 13.58 -10.00 -8.93
C ARG A 28 13.00 -10.88 -7.82
N LEU A 29 12.45 -10.27 -6.78
CA LEU A 29 11.75 -10.98 -5.73
C LEU A 29 10.27 -11.18 -6.13
N PRO A 30 9.71 -12.38 -5.94
CA PRO A 30 8.27 -12.60 -6.09
C PRO A 30 7.49 -11.64 -5.19
N GLU A 31 6.39 -11.11 -5.72
CA GLU A 31 5.52 -10.21 -4.96
C GLU A 31 4.83 -10.96 -3.81
N LEU A 32 4.70 -10.29 -2.66
CA LEU A 32 3.91 -10.83 -1.55
C LEU A 32 2.43 -10.96 -1.97
N SER A 33 1.89 -12.16 -1.86
CA SER A 33 0.47 -12.42 -2.03
C SER A 33 -0.33 -12.03 -0.78
N VAL A 34 -1.60 -11.70 -0.96
CA VAL A 34 -2.52 -11.42 0.15
C VAL A 34 -2.65 -12.67 1.04
N SER A 35 -2.69 -13.86 0.45
CA SER A 35 -2.74 -15.12 1.19
C SER A 35 -1.49 -15.36 2.05
N GLN A 36 -0.29 -15.00 1.58
CA GLN A 36 0.92 -15.04 2.41
C GLN A 36 0.80 -14.13 3.63
N ILE A 37 0.35 -12.89 3.46
CA ILE A 37 0.18 -11.93 4.57
C ILE A 37 -0.88 -12.45 5.54
N GLN A 38 -2.04 -12.88 5.04
CA GLN A 38 -3.13 -13.43 5.85
C GLN A 38 -2.69 -14.64 6.68
N GLN A 39 -1.93 -15.58 6.08
CA GLN A 39 -1.59 -16.84 6.74
C GLN A 39 -0.32 -16.76 7.59
N GLN A 40 0.66 -15.94 7.22
CA GLN A 40 2.00 -15.92 7.82
C GLN A 40 2.23 -14.72 8.75
N LEU A 41 1.43 -13.64 8.62
CA LEU A 41 1.55 -12.42 9.42
C LEU A 41 0.30 -12.17 10.29
N LYS A 42 -0.28 -13.22 10.87
CA LYS A 42 -1.56 -13.18 11.60
C LYS A 42 -1.65 -12.08 12.66
N LEU A 43 -0.59 -11.84 13.43
CA LEU A 43 -0.60 -10.80 14.47
C LEU A 43 -0.79 -9.38 13.91
N ALA A 44 -0.26 -9.10 12.71
CA ALA A 44 -0.46 -7.82 12.04
C ALA A 44 -1.89 -7.71 11.49
N VAL A 45 -2.40 -8.81 10.91
CA VAL A 45 -3.76 -8.90 10.39
C VAL A 45 -4.79 -8.70 11.52
N ASP A 46 -4.61 -9.39 12.65
CA ASP A 46 -5.47 -9.26 13.84
C ASP A 46 -5.49 -7.82 14.36
N ARG A 47 -4.32 -7.16 14.41
CA ARG A 47 -4.22 -5.77 14.83
C ARG A 47 -4.97 -4.83 13.88
N VAL A 48 -4.81 -5.01 12.57
CA VAL A 48 -5.49 -4.18 11.56
C VAL A 48 -7.01 -4.40 11.59
N MET A 49 -7.48 -5.65 11.73
CA MET A 49 -8.91 -5.92 11.90
C MET A 49 -9.47 -5.25 13.16
N ASN A 50 -8.74 -5.34 14.28
CA ASN A 50 -9.18 -4.79 15.56
C ASN A 50 -9.21 -3.26 15.55
N GLU A 51 -8.16 -2.59 15.08
CA GLU A 51 -8.11 -1.13 15.00
C GLU A 51 -8.99 -0.57 13.87
N GLY A 52 -9.11 -1.31 12.75
CA GLY A 52 -9.97 -0.96 11.61
C GLY A 52 -11.46 -1.25 11.83
N SER A 53 -11.84 -1.92 12.92
CA SER A 53 -13.23 -2.28 13.27
C SER A 53 -13.96 -3.08 12.17
N VAL A 54 -13.23 -3.91 11.42
CA VAL A 54 -13.79 -4.78 10.37
C VAL A 54 -13.19 -6.19 10.52
N TYR A 55 -14.05 -7.18 10.78
CA TYR A 55 -13.63 -8.58 10.87
C TYR A 55 -13.62 -9.21 9.48
N ASP A 56 -12.55 -8.96 8.74
CA ASP A 56 -12.26 -9.59 7.45
C ASP A 56 -10.73 -9.77 7.31
N PRO A 57 -10.20 -11.00 7.52
CA PRO A 57 -8.76 -11.25 7.47
C PRO A 57 -8.14 -11.02 6.08
N GLU A 58 -8.90 -11.23 5.01
CA GLU A 58 -8.42 -11.02 3.65
C GLU A 58 -8.35 -9.52 3.34
N LEU A 59 -9.36 -8.75 3.74
CA LEU A 59 -9.38 -7.30 3.60
C LEU A 59 -8.27 -6.64 4.43
N ALA A 60 -8.06 -7.09 5.66
CA ALA A 60 -6.96 -6.60 6.50
C ALA A 60 -5.59 -6.93 5.90
N ALA A 61 -5.41 -8.14 5.36
CA ALA A 61 -4.18 -8.50 4.65
C ALA A 61 -3.97 -7.67 3.36
N LEU A 62 -5.05 -7.37 2.62
CA LEU A 62 -5.01 -6.49 1.46
C LEU A 62 -4.65 -5.05 1.86
N ALA A 63 -5.21 -4.54 2.95
CA ALA A 63 -4.89 -3.21 3.48
C ALA A 63 -3.41 -3.13 3.88
N ILE A 64 -2.87 -4.14 4.55
CA ILE A 64 -1.43 -4.25 4.86
C ILE A 64 -0.59 -4.26 3.58
N LYS A 65 -1.02 -4.99 2.55
CA LYS A 65 -0.32 -5.03 1.26
C LYS A 65 -0.32 -3.68 0.53
N GLN A 66 -1.37 -2.88 0.71
CA GLN A 66 -1.54 -1.60 0.04
C GLN A 66 -0.81 -0.44 0.75
N ALA A 67 -0.74 -0.50 2.08
CA ALA A 67 -0.21 0.56 2.94
C ALA A 67 1.26 0.90 2.66
#